data_AF-A0A930TS68-F1
#
_entry.id   AF-A0A930TS68-F1
#
_cell.length_a   1.000
_cell.length_b   1.000
_cell.length_c   1.000
_cell.angle_alpha   90.00
_cell.angle_beta   90.00
_cell.angle_gamma   90.00
#
_symmetry.space_group_name_H-M   'P 1'
#
loop_
_entity.id
_entity.type
_entity.pdbx_description
1 polymer ?
#
loop_
_entity_poly.entity_id
_entity_poly.type
_entity_poly.pdbx_seq_one_letter_code
_entity_poly.pdbx_strand_id
1 'polypeptide(L)'
;MITILRGDRMEVSELKILLDLLGHPPDYRTALSQLTSGGKSSDRDRAIRQLCDRGFVAYSETILRFRTTPPGKALLKLQSTDLPVDERDRDLLRQAISGYLTPSQAKLPLGDRQPIRQSLRHRGLIQAETKVNELWITPEGLAYLRHTYLPESEANLVLSSALLRNVPGHRNKNC
;
A
#
# COMPACT_ATOMS: atom_id res chain seq x y z
N MET A 1 28.06 27.65 10.43
CA MET A 1 27.63 26.55 11.31
C MET A 1 26.57 25.76 10.53
N ILE A 2 27.00 24.78 9.74
CA ILE A 2 26.09 23.97 8.93
C ILE A 2 25.72 22.77 9.80
N THR A 3 24.51 22.79 10.34
CA THR A 3 23.92 21.64 11.01
C THR A 3 23.68 20.58 9.95
N ILE A 4 24.58 19.61 9.83
CA ILE A 4 24.31 18.36 9.14
C ILE A 4 23.23 17.68 9.97
N LEU A 5 21.97 17.88 9.56
CA LEU A 5 20.85 17.08 10.06
C LEU A 5 21.26 15.63 9.86
N ARG A 6 21.35 14.88 10.96
CA ARG A 6 21.63 13.44 10.97
C ARG A 6 20.83 12.80 9.85
N GLY A 7 21.53 12.31 8.83
CA GLY A 7 20.89 11.63 7.72
C GLY A 7 20.06 10.48 8.26
N ASP A 8 18.82 10.39 7.80
CA ASP A 8 18.00 9.19 7.94
C ASP A 8 18.77 8.03 7.32
N ARG A 9 19.56 7.34 8.14
CA ARG A 9 20.38 6.22 7.71
C ARG A 9 19.43 5.15 7.21
N MET A 10 19.49 4.86 5.91
CA MET A 10 18.73 3.77 5.32
C MET A 10 19.20 2.46 5.92
N GLU A 11 18.27 1.71 6.50
CA GLU A 11 18.58 0.40 7.05
C GLU A 11 18.89 -0.59 5.93
N VAL A 12 19.74 -1.57 6.22
CA VAL A 12 20.15 -2.58 5.21
C VAL A 12 18.94 -3.37 4.69
N SER A 13 17.93 -3.61 5.54
CA SER A 13 16.68 -4.26 5.13
C SER A 13 15.87 -3.41 4.14
N GLU A 14 15.77 -2.10 4.38
CA GLU A 14 15.11 -1.14 3.50
C GLU A 14 15.79 -1.09 2.13
N LEU A 15 17.12 -0.95 2.12
CA LEU A 15 17.90 -0.94 0.88
C LEU A 15 17.74 -2.24 0.10
N LYS A 16 17.82 -3.39 0.77
CA LYS A 16 17.65 -4.70 0.11
C LYS A 16 16.29 -4.81 -0.60
N ILE A 17 15.23 -4.28 0.01
CA ILE A 17 13.89 -4.25 -0.59
C ILE A 17 13.88 -3.37 -1.85
N LEU A 18 14.45 -2.17 -1.79
CA LEU A 18 14.54 -1.28 -2.95
C LEU A 18 15.33 -1.91 -4.11
N LEU A 19 16.45 -2.56 -3.81
CA LEU A 19 17.27 -3.24 -4.83
C LEU A 19 16.57 -4.46 -5.44
N ASP A 20 15.83 -5.23 -4.64
CA ASP A 20 15.01 -6.36 -5.10
C ASP A 20 13.92 -5.86 -6.07
N LEU A 21 13.24 -4.76 -5.72
CA LEU A 21 12.24 -4.13 -6.59
C LEU A 21 12.81 -3.62 -7.92
N LEU A 22 14.05 -3.11 -7.94
CA LEU A 22 14.73 -2.73 -9.19
C LEU A 22 14.93 -3.94 -10.12
N GLY A 23 14.97 -5.15 -9.58
CA GLY A 23 15.01 -6.41 -10.34
C GLY A 23 13.71 -6.78 -11.04
N HIS A 24 12.61 -6.02 -10.86
CA HIS A 24 11.29 -6.29 -11.42
C HIS A 24 10.82 -5.23 -12.47
N PRO A 25 11.52 -5.05 -13.60
CA PRO A 25 11.07 -4.16 -14.66
C PRO A 25 9.77 -4.69 -15.33
N PRO A 26 8.97 -3.83 -15.99
CA PRO A 26 9.26 -2.43 -16.28
C PRO A 26 8.94 -1.45 -15.14
N ASP A 27 7.99 -1.79 -14.26
CA ASP A 27 7.42 -0.82 -13.29
C ASP A 27 8.01 -0.93 -11.88
N TYR A 28 9.08 -1.72 -11.72
CA TYR A 28 9.70 -2.05 -10.42
C TYR A 28 8.67 -2.56 -9.40
N ARG A 29 7.71 -3.33 -9.90
CA ARG A 29 6.52 -3.77 -9.17
C ARG A 29 6.50 -5.28 -9.06
N THR A 30 6.19 -5.77 -7.88
CA THR A 30 6.14 -7.21 -7.60
C THR A 30 5.10 -7.54 -6.55
N ALA A 31 4.60 -8.77 -6.54
CA ALA A 31 3.76 -9.25 -5.44
C ALA A 31 4.62 -9.38 -4.17
N LEU A 32 4.07 -9.08 -2.99
CA LEU A 32 4.84 -9.21 -1.73
C LEU A 32 5.35 -10.64 -1.50
N SER A 33 4.64 -11.64 -2.03
CA SER A 33 5.06 -13.05 -1.98
C SER A 33 6.27 -13.37 -2.86
N GLN A 34 6.57 -12.53 -3.85
CA GLN A 34 7.71 -12.68 -4.76
C GLN A 34 8.94 -11.92 -4.25
N LEU A 35 8.78 -11.07 -3.24
CA LEU A 35 9.89 -10.35 -2.61
C LEU A 35 10.76 -11.33 -1.81
N THR A 36 12.03 -11.45 -2.18
CA THR A 36 12.99 -12.36 -1.55
C THR A 36 13.78 -11.69 -0.43
N SER A 37 13.82 -10.36 -0.46
CA SER A 37 14.50 -9.49 0.50
C SER A 37 13.68 -9.16 1.76
N GLY A 38 14.27 -8.40 2.69
CA GLY A 38 13.58 -7.89 3.89
C GLY A 38 13.56 -8.80 5.12
N GLY A 39 14.13 -10.02 5.06
CA GLY A 39 14.27 -10.89 6.23
C GLY A 39 12.95 -11.53 6.69
N LYS A 40 12.75 -11.64 8.02
CA LYS A 40 11.52 -12.22 8.61
C LYS A 40 10.32 -11.33 8.28
N SER A 41 9.12 -11.90 8.20
CA SER A 41 7.91 -11.18 7.80
C SER A 41 7.64 -9.91 8.60
N SER A 42 7.84 -9.94 9.94
CA SER A 42 7.67 -8.75 10.79
C SER A 42 8.66 -7.62 10.45
N ASP A 43 9.91 -7.98 10.16
CA ASP A 43 10.98 -7.02 9.87
C ASP A 43 10.78 -6.43 8.47
N ARG A 44 10.36 -7.27 7.52
CA ARG A 44 9.96 -6.86 6.17
C ARG A 44 8.78 -5.90 6.20
N ASP A 45 7.71 -6.24 6.92
CA ASP A 45 6.52 -5.38 7.02
C ASP A 45 6.85 -4.02 7.65
N ARG A 46 7.72 -4.01 8.65
CA ARG A 46 8.24 -2.77 9.25
C ARG A 46 9.02 -1.95 8.23
N ALA A 47 9.96 -2.56 7.51
CA ALA A 47 10.78 -1.87 6.51
C ALA A 47 9.93 -1.31 5.35
N ILE A 48 8.91 -2.06 4.90
CA ILE A 48 7.96 -1.58 3.88
C ILE A 48 7.23 -0.33 4.37
N ARG A 49 6.72 -0.33 5.62
CA ARG A 49 6.06 0.84 6.20
C ARG A 49 7.01 2.03 6.28
N GLN A 50 8.23 1.85 6.77
CA GLN A 50 9.22 2.93 6.85
C GLN A 50 9.56 3.52 5.47
N LEU A 51 9.75 2.67 4.46
CA LEU A 51 9.98 3.11 3.08
C LEU A 51 8.78 3.88 2.51
N CYS A 52 7.56 3.46 2.84
CA CYS A 52 6.33 4.11 2.40
C CYS A 52 6.12 5.45 3.14
N ASP A 53 6.41 5.53 4.44
CA ASP A 53 6.37 6.78 5.22
C ASP A 53 7.34 7.83 4.65
N ARG A 54 8.48 7.37 4.12
CA ARG A 54 9.47 8.19 3.41
C ARG A 54 9.09 8.49 1.95
N GLY A 55 8.00 7.91 1.46
CA GLY A 55 7.52 8.06 0.10
C GLY A 55 8.34 7.34 -0.98
N PHE A 56 9.19 6.38 -0.61
CA PHE A 56 10.09 5.68 -1.56
C PHE A 56 9.44 4.47 -2.23
N VAL A 57 8.46 3.88 -1.56
CA VAL A 57 7.66 2.78 -2.12
C VAL A 57 6.18 3.06 -1.91
N ALA A 58 5.36 2.47 -2.75
CA ALA A 58 3.92 2.41 -2.55
C ALA A 58 3.47 0.95 -2.71
N TYR A 59 2.34 0.62 -2.10
CA TYR A 59 1.81 -0.74 -2.13
C TYR A 59 0.31 -0.76 -2.37
N SER A 60 -0.16 -1.88 -2.93
CA SER A 60 -1.57 -2.19 -3.01
C SER A 60 -1.95 -3.10 -1.85
N GLU A 61 -3.17 -2.94 -1.34
CA GLU A 61 -3.71 -3.80 -0.30
C GLU A 61 -4.89 -4.61 -0.80
N THR A 62 -4.96 -5.85 -0.35
CA THR A 62 -6.12 -6.71 -0.49
C THR A 62 -6.85 -6.78 0.85
N ILE A 63 -8.16 -6.59 0.83
CA ILE A 63 -9.03 -6.79 2.00
C ILE A 63 -9.18 -8.28 2.25
N LEU A 64 -8.76 -8.77 3.41
CA LEU A 64 -8.91 -10.16 3.83
C LEU A 64 -10.31 -10.43 4.40
N ARG A 65 -10.75 -9.54 5.28
CA ARG A 65 -12.10 -9.56 5.86
C ARG A 65 -12.51 -8.17 6.31
N PHE A 66 -13.80 -7.92 6.41
CA PHE A 66 -14.34 -6.63 6.81
C PHE A 66 -15.64 -6.77 7.59
N ARG A 67 -15.98 -5.77 8.40
CA ARG A 67 -17.24 -5.68 9.14
C ARG A 67 -17.76 -4.26 9.16
N THR A 68 -19.07 -4.11 9.35
CA THR A 68 -19.70 -2.80 9.49
C THR A 68 -19.37 -2.17 10.84
N THR A 69 -18.91 -0.92 10.82
CA THR A 69 -18.56 -0.14 12.02
C THR A 69 -19.80 0.45 12.68
N PRO A 70 -19.71 1.01 13.91
CA PRO A 70 -20.83 1.72 14.50
C PRO A 70 -21.39 2.86 13.62
N PRO A 71 -20.56 3.71 12.97
CA PRO A 71 -21.05 4.66 11.97
C PRO A 71 -21.83 4.01 10.81
N GLY A 72 -21.34 2.91 10.25
CA GLY A 72 -22.05 2.17 9.22
C GLY A 72 -23.40 1.62 9.69
N LYS A 73 -23.48 1.14 10.93
CA LYS A 73 -24.74 0.68 11.55
C LYS A 73 -25.71 1.83 11.78
N ALA A 74 -25.23 2.98 12.24
CA ALA A 74 -26.04 4.17 12.43
C ALA A 74 -26.61 4.67 11.10
N LEU A 75 -25.79 4.66 10.05
CA LEU A 75 -26.20 5.02 8.70
C LEU A 75 -27.36 4.15 8.20
N LEU A 76 -27.32 2.84 8.46
CA LEU A 76 -28.39 1.92 8.04
C LEU A 76 -29.73 2.19 8.74
N LYS A 77 -29.74 2.84 9.91
CA LYS A 77 -30.96 3.23 10.63
C LYS A 77 -31.58 4.52 10.10
N LEU A 78 -30.82 5.34 9.37
CA LEU A 78 -31.33 6.59 8.79
C LEU A 78 -32.13 6.29 7.53
N GLN A 79 -33.42 6.64 7.51
CA GLN A 79 -34.30 6.46 6.34
C GLN A 79 -34.07 7.52 5.24
N SER A 80 -33.09 8.42 5.38
CA SER A 80 -32.83 9.48 4.40
C SER A 80 -32.34 8.95 3.06
N THR A 81 -33.01 9.44 2.00
CA THR A 81 -32.58 9.41 0.59
C THR A 81 -31.40 10.33 0.30
N ASP A 82 -31.08 11.26 1.20
CA ASP A 82 -30.03 12.28 0.99
C ASP A 82 -28.62 11.83 1.41
N LEU A 83 -28.44 10.57 1.80
CA LEU A 83 -27.11 10.06 2.16
C LEU A 83 -26.35 9.65 0.90
N PRO A 84 -25.04 9.96 0.79
CA PRO A 84 -24.22 9.61 -0.36
C PRO A 84 -23.82 8.13 -0.31
N VAL A 85 -24.78 7.21 -0.24
CA VAL A 85 -24.59 5.75 -0.19
C VAL A 85 -25.71 5.15 -1.03
N ASP A 86 -25.34 4.41 -2.07
CA ASP A 86 -26.31 3.75 -2.93
C ASP A 86 -26.84 2.46 -2.28
N GLU A 87 -27.82 1.81 -2.91
CA GLU A 87 -28.40 0.59 -2.33
C GLU A 87 -27.37 -0.56 -2.24
N ARG A 88 -26.37 -0.60 -3.12
CA ARG A 88 -25.30 -1.62 -3.11
C ARG A 88 -24.40 -1.45 -1.89
N ASP A 89 -24.06 -0.21 -1.56
CA ASP A 89 -23.35 0.15 -0.35
C ASP A 89 -24.14 -0.31 0.89
N ARG A 90 -25.44 -0.01 0.93
CA ARG A 90 -26.32 -0.39 2.06
C ARG A 90 -26.44 -1.91 2.20
N ASP A 91 -26.57 -2.64 1.10
CA ASP A 91 -26.64 -4.10 1.12
C ASP A 91 -25.35 -4.74 1.61
N LEU A 92 -24.20 -4.21 1.22
CA LEU A 92 -22.91 -4.67 1.74
C LEU A 92 -22.78 -4.38 3.25
N LEU A 93 -23.17 -3.18 3.68
CA LEU A 93 -23.15 -2.82 5.10
C LEU A 93 -24.10 -3.72 5.91
N ARG A 94 -25.28 -4.08 5.39
CA ARG A 94 -26.23 -5.00 6.04
C ARG A 94 -25.64 -6.39 6.21
N GLN A 95 -25.02 -6.93 5.15
CA GLN A 95 -24.41 -8.26 5.19
C GLN A 95 -23.33 -8.36 6.27
N ALA A 96 -22.54 -7.29 6.48
CA ALA A 96 -21.41 -7.28 7.41
C ALA A 96 -21.73 -6.77 8.83
N ILE A 97 -23.02 -6.69 9.22
CA ILE A 97 -23.44 -6.28 10.59
C ILE A 97 -23.10 -7.35 11.62
N SER A 98 -23.35 -8.61 11.28
CA SER A 98 -23.31 -9.77 12.18
C SER A 98 -21.89 -10.20 12.55
N GLY A 99 -20.89 -9.80 11.76
CA GLY A 99 -19.51 -10.18 11.99
C GLY A 99 -18.62 -9.83 10.81
N TYR A 100 -17.40 -10.36 10.85
CA TYR A 100 -16.46 -10.24 9.74
C TYR A 100 -16.89 -11.12 8.56
N LEU A 101 -16.87 -10.55 7.37
CA LEU A 101 -17.06 -11.23 6.10
C LEU A 101 -15.77 -11.20 5.28
N THR A 102 -15.48 -12.28 4.57
CA THR A 102 -14.45 -12.31 3.53
C THR A 102 -14.99 -11.75 2.22
N PRO A 103 -14.12 -11.30 1.29
CA PRO A 103 -14.54 -10.83 -0.03
C PRO A 103 -15.42 -11.79 -0.84
N SER A 104 -15.29 -13.10 -0.62
CA SER A 104 -16.06 -14.15 -1.30
C SER A 104 -17.43 -14.41 -0.67
N GLN A 105 -17.61 -14.10 0.62
CA GLN A 105 -18.88 -14.23 1.32
C GLN A 105 -19.86 -13.09 1.00
N ALA A 106 -19.34 -11.93 0.58
CA ALA A 106 -20.14 -10.79 0.19
C ALA A 106 -20.84 -11.04 -1.16
N LYS A 107 -22.17 -10.98 -1.18
CA LYS A 107 -23.00 -11.14 -2.38
C LYS A 107 -23.03 -9.83 -3.18
N LEU A 108 -21.90 -9.50 -3.82
CA LEU A 108 -21.77 -8.36 -4.74
C LEU A 108 -21.40 -8.84 -6.16
N PRO A 109 -21.79 -8.11 -7.22
CA PRO A 109 -21.27 -8.33 -8.57
C PRO A 109 -19.74 -8.23 -8.59
N LEU A 110 -19.06 -9.08 -9.36
CA LEU A 110 -17.59 -9.22 -9.35
C LEU A 110 -16.84 -7.91 -9.63
N GLY A 111 -17.32 -7.08 -10.56
CA GLY A 111 -16.67 -5.81 -10.92
C GLY A 111 -16.75 -4.72 -9.84
N ASP A 112 -17.79 -4.77 -9.00
CA ASP A 112 -18.10 -3.70 -8.03
C ASP A 112 -17.46 -3.95 -6.65
N ARG A 113 -16.96 -5.17 -6.40
CA ARG A 113 -16.61 -5.62 -5.04
C ARG A 113 -15.49 -4.79 -4.41
N GLN A 114 -14.42 -4.49 -5.15
CA GLN A 114 -13.25 -3.81 -4.59
C GLN A 114 -13.43 -2.28 -4.48
N PRO A 115 -13.95 -1.58 -5.51
CA PRO A 115 -14.21 -0.14 -5.40
C PRO A 115 -15.18 0.22 -4.26
N ILE A 116 -16.29 -0.52 -4.12
CA ILE A 116 -17.29 -0.30 -3.06
C ILE A 116 -16.63 -0.47 -1.68
N ARG A 117 -15.92 -1.59 -1.46
CA ARG A 117 -15.25 -1.84 -0.17
C ARG A 117 -14.23 -0.77 0.17
N GLN A 118 -13.45 -0.31 -0.80
CA GLN A 118 -12.47 0.76 -0.56
C GLN A 118 -13.16 2.09 -0.22
N SER A 119 -14.24 2.45 -0.93
CA SER A 119 -15.04 3.63 -0.64
C SER A 119 -15.62 3.60 0.78
N LEU A 120 -16.27 2.50 1.17
CA LEU A 120 -16.85 2.35 2.50
C LEU A 120 -15.79 2.33 3.61
N ARG A 121 -14.61 1.75 3.34
CA ARG A 121 -13.47 1.77 4.27
C ARG A 121 -12.96 3.19 4.48
N HIS A 122 -12.74 3.92 3.39
CA HIS A 122 -12.27 5.30 3.42
C HIS A 122 -13.24 6.22 4.19
N ARG A 123 -14.54 5.97 4.08
CA ARG A 123 -15.60 6.69 4.81
C ARG A 123 -15.79 6.23 6.25
N GLY A 124 -15.01 5.24 6.72
CA GLY A 124 -15.13 4.69 8.07
C GLY A 124 -16.41 3.88 8.32
N LEU A 125 -17.15 3.49 7.28
CA LEU A 125 -18.39 2.72 7.37
C LEU A 125 -18.14 1.22 7.53
N ILE A 126 -16.98 0.76 7.07
CA ILE A 126 -16.46 -0.58 7.37
C ILE A 126 -15.06 -0.52 7.97
N GLN A 127 -14.78 -1.47 8.83
CA GLN A 127 -13.44 -1.81 9.30
C GLN A 127 -12.97 -3.02 8.49
N ALA A 128 -11.79 -2.94 7.90
CA ALA A 128 -11.21 -4.01 7.11
C ALA A 128 -9.85 -4.43 7.68
N GLU A 129 -9.61 -5.74 7.69
CA GLU A 129 -8.27 -6.27 7.82
C GLU A 129 -7.68 -6.42 6.42
N THR A 130 -6.50 -5.85 6.23
CA THR A 130 -5.83 -5.79 4.94
C THR A 130 -4.50 -6.53 4.99
N LYS A 131 -4.05 -6.95 3.81
CA LYS A 131 -2.70 -7.44 3.61
C LYS A 131 -2.12 -6.75 2.38
N VAL A 132 -0.86 -6.36 2.48
CA VAL A 132 -0.08 -5.89 1.33
C VAL A 132 -0.06 -6.98 0.25
N ASN A 133 -0.47 -6.61 -0.95
CA ASN A 133 -0.57 -7.48 -2.10
C ASN A 133 0.61 -7.28 -3.04
N GLU A 134 0.80 -6.06 -3.52
CA GLU A 134 1.92 -5.68 -4.39
C GLU A 134 2.65 -4.48 -3.82
N LEU A 135 3.92 -4.36 -4.18
CA LEU A 135 4.83 -3.30 -3.78
C LEU A 135 5.58 -2.79 -5.01
N TRP A 136 5.81 -1.48 -5.10
CA TRP A 136 6.59 -0.86 -6.16
C TRP A 136 7.36 0.36 -5.68
N ILE A 137 8.43 0.72 -6.41
CA ILE A 137 9.20 1.94 -6.15
C ILE A 137 8.45 3.14 -6.73
N THR A 138 8.38 4.24 -5.98
CA THR A 138 7.81 5.50 -6.44
C THR A 138 8.84 6.30 -7.28
N PRO A 139 8.40 7.31 -8.04
CA PRO A 139 9.33 8.25 -8.68
C PRO A 139 10.32 8.89 -7.68
N GLU A 140 9.86 9.21 -6.47
CA GLU A 140 10.67 9.77 -5.40
C GLU A 140 11.72 8.77 -4.89
N GLY A 141 11.35 7.50 -4.71
CA GLY A 141 12.28 6.44 -4.33
C GLY A 141 13.36 6.20 -5.39
N LEU A 142 12.98 6.23 -6.67
CA LEU A 142 13.95 6.13 -7.77
C LEU A 142 14.89 7.34 -7.81
N ALA A 143 14.37 8.55 -7.61
CA ALA A 143 15.19 9.76 -7.54
C ALA A 143 16.19 9.70 -6.38
N TYR A 144 15.75 9.22 -5.21
CA TYR A 144 16.61 9.02 -4.04
C TYR A 144 17.74 8.04 -4.34
N LEU A 145 17.43 6.85 -4.89
CA LEU A 145 18.43 5.85 -5.25
C LEU A 145 19.44 6.35 -6.28
N ARG A 146 19.01 7.21 -7.20
CA ARG A 146 19.86 7.73 -8.28
C ARG A 146 20.81 8.83 -7.82
N HIS A 147 20.32 9.74 -6.98
CA HIS A 147 20.97 11.04 -6.76
C HIS A 147 21.41 11.28 -5.32
N THR A 148 20.80 10.57 -4.35
CA THR A 148 20.97 10.86 -2.93
C THR A 148 21.65 9.71 -2.19
N TYR A 149 21.37 8.46 -2.59
CA TYR A 149 21.99 7.30 -1.96
C TYR A 149 23.47 7.19 -2.37
N LEU A 150 24.37 7.37 -1.40
CA LEU A 150 25.81 7.18 -1.56
C LEU A 150 26.22 5.95 -0.72
N PRO A 151 26.69 4.84 -1.34
CA PRO A 151 27.14 3.69 -0.58
C PRO A 151 28.38 4.04 0.26
N GLU A 152 28.36 3.71 1.55
CA GLU A 152 29.46 3.99 2.49
C GLU A 152 30.73 3.13 2.25
N SER A 153 30.70 2.17 1.32
CA SER A 153 31.79 1.21 1.05
C SER A 153 32.35 1.40 -0.36
N GLU A 154 33.66 1.18 -0.52
CA GLU A 154 34.42 1.21 -1.79
C GLU A 154 33.91 0.24 -2.86
N ALA A 155 32.91 -0.59 -2.55
CA ALA A 155 32.08 -1.23 -3.56
C ALA A 155 31.24 -0.15 -4.25
N ASN A 156 31.79 0.42 -5.33
CA ASN A 156 31.10 1.28 -6.28
C ASN A 156 29.86 0.56 -6.85
N LEU A 157 28.76 0.57 -6.10
CA LEU A 157 27.42 0.23 -6.57
C LEU A 157 26.98 1.38 -7.48
N VAL A 158 27.51 1.40 -8.70
CA VAL A 158 27.02 2.25 -9.76
C VAL A 158 25.69 1.66 -10.20
N LEU A 159 24.60 2.13 -9.59
CA LEU A 159 23.25 1.88 -10.10
C LEU A 159 23.16 2.53 -11.48
N SER A 160 23.36 1.72 -12.52
CA SER A 160 23.42 2.24 -13.88
C SER A 160 22.12 2.96 -14.25
N SER A 161 22.23 4.04 -15.00
CA SER A 161 21.08 4.75 -15.57
C SER A 161 20.18 3.84 -16.40
N ALA A 162 20.71 2.73 -16.93
CA ALA A 162 19.94 1.69 -17.60
C ALA A 162 18.92 1.00 -16.67
N LEU A 163 19.27 0.76 -15.41
CA LEU A 163 18.37 0.15 -14.43
C LEU A 163 17.29 1.10 -13.94
N LEU A 164 17.47 2.42 -14.05
CA LEU A 164 16.61 3.46 -13.46
C LEU A 164 15.75 4.23 -14.49
N ARG A 165 15.70 3.76 -15.75
CA ARG A 165 15.09 4.49 -16.88
C ARG A 165 13.57 4.37 -17.00
N ASN A 166 12.91 3.48 -16.24
CA ASN A 166 11.46 3.28 -16.35
C ASN A 166 10.72 3.98 -15.20
N VAL A 167 10.24 5.21 -15.40
CA VAL A 167 9.31 5.84 -14.45
C VAL A 167 7.92 5.89 -15.08
N PRO A 168 7.01 4.95 -14.77
CA PRO A 168 5.61 5.11 -15.14
C PRO A 168 4.98 6.21 -14.29
N GLY A 169 4.31 7.17 -14.92
CA GLY A 169 3.55 8.21 -14.24
C GLY A 169 2.31 7.64 -13.55
N HIS A 170 2.44 7.19 -12.30
CA HIS A 170 1.30 6.81 -11.47
C HIS A 170 0.98 7.88 -10.43
N ARG A 171 -0.27 8.36 -10.46
CA ARG A 171 -0.81 9.30 -9.48
C ARG A 171 -0.85 8.64 -8.10
N ASN A 172 -0.13 9.26 -7.17
CA ASN A 172 -0.06 8.91 -5.75
C ASN A 172 -1.47 8.81 -5.13
N LYS A 173 -1.78 7.66 -4.55
CA LYS A 173 -2.83 7.53 -3.54
C LYS A 173 -2.11 6.98 -2.33
N ASN A 174 -2.01 7.83 -1.31
CA ASN A 174 -1.24 7.62 -0.10
C ASN A 174 -1.39 6.19 0.45
N CYS A 175 -0.29 5.70 1.05
CA CYS A 175 -0.41 4.83 2.21
C CYS A 175 -1.36 5.48 3.24
#